data_AF-L9XPA3-F1
#
_entry.id   AF-L9XPA3-F1
#
_cell.length_a   1.000
_cell.length_b   1.000
_cell.length_c   1.000
_cell.angle_alpha   90.00
_cell.angle_beta   90.00
_cell.angle_gamma   90.00
#
_symmetry.space_group_name_H-M   'P 1'
#
loop_
_entity.id
_entity.type
_entity.pdbx_description
1 polymer ?
#
loop_
_entity_poly.entity_id
_entity_poly.type
_entity_poly.pdbx_seq_one_letter_code
_entity_poly.pdbx_strand_id
1 'polypeptide(L)'
;MEAEQLTGLEADLEELTFPATGTAVVASIGDREIESVEGSYSLEELVPETDEETFDSPAAVRVQVQRPTVAAAMKQVVEASTTLQNTDFSWTQRRAYEKTFTELKAIDPDDDDDGIQAISDWIVERIRDEETLPTSRAVRREAANVCRTNGYQVSNDEWLGI
;
A
#
# COMPACT_ATOMS: atom_id res chain seq x y z
N MET A 1 7.52 14.78 4.38
CA MET A 1 6.53 15.10 5.43
C MET A 1 7.20 15.93 6.51
N GLU A 2 6.59 17.04 6.88
CA GLU A 2 7.10 17.93 7.92
C GLU A 2 6.81 17.40 9.33
N ALA A 3 7.66 17.73 10.30
CA ALA A 3 7.53 17.23 11.67
C ALA A 3 6.22 17.69 12.36
N GLU A 4 5.76 18.90 12.07
CA GLU A 4 4.55 19.47 12.69
C GLU A 4 3.28 18.75 12.24
N GLN A 5 3.17 18.40 10.96
CA GLN A 5 2.06 17.60 10.44
C GLN A 5 2.02 16.22 11.10
N LEU A 6 3.19 15.62 11.28
CA LEU A 6 3.31 14.31 11.87
C LEU A 6 2.94 14.33 13.37
N THR A 7 3.28 15.40 14.09
CA THR A 7 2.80 15.62 15.46
C THR A 7 1.29 15.85 15.52
N GLY A 8 0.73 16.58 14.55
CA GLY A 8 -0.72 16.77 14.45
C GLY A 8 -1.47 15.45 14.20
N LEU A 9 -0.97 14.62 13.28
CA LEU A 9 -1.52 13.29 13.03
C LEU A 9 -1.41 12.39 14.26
N GLU A 10 -0.29 12.43 14.97
CA GLU A 10 -0.08 11.61 16.17
C GLU A 10 -1.08 11.99 17.28
N ALA A 11 -1.34 13.29 17.48
CA ALA A 11 -2.37 13.75 18.42
C ALA A 11 -3.78 13.26 18.04
N ASP A 12 -4.16 13.37 16.77
CA ASP A 12 -5.47 12.91 16.28
C ASP A 12 -5.61 11.37 16.43
N LEU A 13 -4.52 10.62 16.18
CA LEU A 13 -4.49 9.16 16.36
C LEU A 13 -4.53 8.75 17.85
N GLU A 14 -3.92 9.50 18.75
CA GLU A 14 -3.94 9.21 20.20
C GLU A 14 -5.36 9.28 20.81
N GLU A 15 -6.29 9.97 20.16
CA GLU A 15 -7.71 10.00 20.57
C GLU A 15 -8.46 8.70 20.22
N LEU A 16 -7.92 7.88 19.30
CA LEU A 16 -8.51 6.60 18.90
C LEU A 16 -8.17 5.48 19.88
N THR A 17 -9.10 4.54 20.02
CA THR A 17 -8.87 3.32 20.80
C THR A 17 -8.24 2.25 19.92
N PHE A 18 -7.06 1.78 20.30
CA PHE A 18 -6.36 0.68 19.62
C PHE A 18 -6.53 -0.65 20.37
N PRO A 19 -6.59 -1.79 19.65
CA PRO A 19 -6.50 -1.92 18.20
C PRO A 19 -7.71 -1.33 17.46
N ALA A 20 -7.45 -0.66 16.33
CA ALA A 20 -8.46 0.03 15.52
C ALA A 20 -8.49 -0.55 14.11
N THR A 21 -9.69 -0.72 13.54
CA THR A 21 -9.83 -1.14 12.14
C THR A 21 -9.54 0.01 11.18
N GLY A 22 -9.20 -0.30 9.93
CA GLY A 22 -9.05 0.69 8.87
C GLY A 22 -10.30 1.56 8.72
N THR A 23 -11.49 0.95 8.73
CA THR A 23 -12.78 1.66 8.76
C THR A 23 -12.87 2.66 9.91
N ALA A 24 -12.49 2.26 11.13
CA ALA A 24 -12.59 3.13 12.31
C ALA A 24 -11.62 4.33 12.25
N VAL A 25 -10.41 4.11 11.71
CA VAL A 25 -9.42 5.17 11.49
C VAL A 25 -9.94 6.15 10.43
N VAL A 26 -10.38 5.66 9.27
CA VAL A 26 -10.91 6.49 8.18
C VAL A 26 -12.16 7.26 8.62
N ALA A 27 -13.10 6.62 9.32
CA ALA A 27 -14.31 7.29 9.80
C ALA A 27 -14.03 8.43 10.79
N SER A 28 -12.90 8.39 11.50
CA SER A 28 -12.56 9.39 12.53
C SER A 28 -11.71 10.53 11.97
N ILE A 29 -10.74 10.21 11.12
CA ILE A 29 -9.71 11.16 10.65
C ILE A 29 -9.39 11.02 9.16
N GLY A 30 -10.31 10.48 8.36
CA GLY A 30 -10.13 10.23 6.92
C GLY A 30 -9.83 11.48 6.09
N ASP A 31 -10.53 12.59 6.38
CA ASP A 31 -10.33 13.89 5.71
C ASP A 31 -9.00 14.58 6.07
N ARG A 32 -8.18 13.97 6.94
CA ARG A 32 -6.92 14.56 7.37
C ARG A 32 -5.92 14.54 6.21
N GLU A 33 -5.52 15.72 5.74
CA GLU A 33 -4.47 15.88 4.75
C GLU A 33 -3.08 15.51 5.29
N ILE A 34 -2.33 14.81 4.45
CA ILE A 34 -0.97 14.33 4.65
C ILE A 34 -0.10 14.86 3.51
N GLU A 35 0.77 15.83 3.80
CA GLU A 35 1.71 16.33 2.79
C GLU A 35 2.98 15.48 2.74
N SER A 36 3.30 15.03 1.53
CA SER A 36 4.51 14.29 1.21
C SER A 36 5.33 15.00 0.15
N VAL A 37 6.50 14.45 -0.16
CA VAL A 37 7.31 14.94 -1.29
C VAL A 37 6.68 14.56 -2.64
N GLU A 38 5.76 13.61 -2.65
CA GLU A 38 5.07 13.05 -3.82
C GLU A 38 3.72 13.75 -4.07
N GLY A 39 3.14 14.43 -3.07
CA GLY A 39 1.87 15.14 -3.20
C GLY A 39 1.16 15.38 -1.86
N SER A 40 -0.09 15.84 -1.94
CA SER A 40 -1.02 15.87 -0.80
C SER A 40 -1.98 14.69 -0.95
N TYR A 41 -2.21 13.98 0.15
CA TYR A 41 -3.13 12.84 0.21
C TYR A 41 -3.99 12.98 1.46
N SER A 42 -5.27 12.67 1.36
CA SER A 42 -6.10 12.45 2.53
C SER A 42 -5.75 11.11 3.19
N LEU A 43 -6.00 10.97 4.49
CA LEU A 43 -5.77 9.72 5.19
C LEU A 43 -6.64 8.58 4.63
N GLU A 44 -7.86 8.90 4.20
CA GLU A 44 -8.75 7.94 3.54
C GLU A 44 -8.15 7.39 2.23
N GLU A 45 -7.34 8.15 1.49
CA GLU A 45 -6.66 7.66 0.29
C GLU A 45 -5.51 6.69 0.60
N LEU A 46 -5.02 6.65 1.84
CA LEU A 46 -3.84 5.87 2.23
C LEU A 46 -4.18 4.66 3.10
N VAL A 47 -5.33 4.67 3.77
CA VAL A 47 -5.76 3.61 4.68
C VAL A 47 -6.90 2.79 4.04
N PRO A 48 -6.75 1.46 3.93
CA PRO A 48 -7.85 0.58 3.55
C PRO A 48 -9.07 0.79 4.45
N GLU A 49 -10.20 1.16 3.87
CA GLU A 49 -11.47 1.33 4.58
C GLU A 49 -12.15 -0.05 4.72
N THR A 50 -11.55 -0.90 5.55
CA THR A 50 -12.05 -2.25 5.82
C THR A 50 -11.80 -2.65 7.26
N ASP A 51 -12.66 -3.53 7.76
CA ASP A 51 -12.53 -4.15 9.08
C ASP A 51 -11.53 -5.32 9.09
N GLU A 52 -11.11 -5.81 7.91
CA GLU A 52 -10.07 -6.84 7.80
C GLU A 52 -8.67 -6.29 8.05
N GLU A 53 -8.46 -4.99 7.83
CA GLU A 53 -7.22 -4.29 8.17
C GLU A 53 -7.32 -3.75 9.60
N THR A 54 -6.35 -4.10 10.44
CA THR A 54 -6.30 -3.65 11.83
C THR A 54 -4.94 -3.09 12.17
N PHE A 55 -4.93 -1.95 12.84
CA PHE A 55 -3.74 -1.30 13.36
C PHE A 55 -3.67 -1.52 14.88
N ASP A 56 -2.50 -1.94 15.36
CA ASP A 56 -2.28 -2.17 16.79
C ASP A 56 -1.90 -0.89 17.56
N SER A 57 -1.53 0.18 16.86
CA SER A 57 -1.08 1.43 17.47
C SER A 57 -1.12 2.62 16.50
N PRO A 58 -1.13 3.87 17.01
CA PRO A 58 -0.92 5.09 16.21
C PRO A 58 0.33 5.01 15.33
N ALA A 59 1.41 4.46 15.87
CA ALA A 59 2.67 4.30 15.16
C ALA A 59 2.54 3.42 13.90
N ALA A 60 1.65 2.42 13.91
CA ALA A 60 1.40 1.57 12.74
C ALA A 60 0.74 2.35 11.60
N VAL A 61 -0.27 3.18 11.92
CA VAL A 61 -0.91 4.07 10.93
C VAL A 61 0.10 5.08 10.39
N ARG A 62 0.90 5.67 11.29
CA ARG A 62 1.96 6.61 10.94
C ARG A 62 3.02 6.01 10.00
N VAL A 63 3.40 4.75 10.19
CA VAL A 63 4.35 4.06 9.29
C VAL A 63 3.75 3.88 7.90
N GLN A 64 2.45 3.58 7.83
CA GLN A 64 1.74 3.43 6.56
C GLN A 64 1.67 4.75 5.78
N VAL A 65 1.18 5.84 6.39
CA VAL A 65 0.99 7.11 5.67
C VAL A 65 2.31 7.82 5.31
N GLN A 66 3.43 7.43 5.90
CA GLN A 66 4.75 7.94 5.53
C GLN A 66 5.23 7.48 4.15
N ARG A 67 4.57 6.49 3.54
CA ARG A 67 4.86 5.99 2.20
C ARG A 67 3.58 6.05 1.36
N PRO A 68 3.10 7.25 1.03
CA PRO A 68 1.75 7.44 0.51
C PRO A 68 1.50 6.67 -0.78
N THR A 69 2.43 6.62 -1.73
CA THR A 69 2.24 5.85 -2.97
C THR A 69 2.10 4.35 -2.70
N VAL A 70 2.96 3.78 -1.83
CA VAL A 70 2.85 2.37 -1.44
C VAL A 70 1.55 2.11 -0.68
N ALA A 71 1.15 3.02 0.21
CA ALA A 71 -0.06 2.91 1.00
C ALA A 71 -1.33 3.00 0.14
N ALA A 72 -1.37 3.91 -0.83
CA ALA A 72 -2.47 4.05 -1.79
C ALA A 72 -2.61 2.80 -2.68
N ALA A 73 -1.50 2.26 -3.20
CA ALA A 73 -1.53 1.00 -3.95
C ALA A 73 -2.00 -0.18 -3.09
N MET A 74 -1.51 -0.27 -1.84
CA MET A 74 -1.97 -1.29 -0.90
C MET A 74 -3.46 -1.13 -0.54
N LYS A 75 -3.97 0.10 -0.38
CA LYS A 75 -5.40 0.38 -0.19
C LYS A 75 -6.23 -0.23 -1.30
N GLN A 76 -5.92 0.11 -2.55
CA GLN A 76 -6.65 -0.38 -3.71
C GLN A 76 -6.68 -1.92 -3.77
N VAL A 77 -5.54 -2.57 -3.52
CA VAL A 77 -5.44 -4.03 -3.54
C VAL A 77 -6.22 -4.66 -2.39
N VAL A 78 -6.09 -4.14 -1.16
CA VAL A 78 -6.79 -4.66 0.02
C VAL A 78 -8.29 -4.53 -0.19
N GLU A 79 -8.77 -3.35 -0.56
CA GLU A 79 -10.20 -3.11 -0.79
C GLU A 79 -10.75 -3.98 -1.93
N ALA A 80 -10.02 -4.09 -3.04
CA ALA A 80 -10.38 -5.00 -4.12
C ALA A 80 -10.46 -6.46 -3.61
N SER A 81 -9.52 -6.89 -2.79
CA SER A 81 -9.49 -8.27 -2.27
C SER A 81 -10.70 -8.61 -1.40
N THR A 82 -11.27 -7.64 -0.67
CA THR A 82 -12.48 -7.86 0.15
C THR A 82 -13.72 -8.22 -0.68
N THR A 83 -13.69 -7.96 -2.00
CA THR A 83 -14.77 -8.34 -2.92
C THR A 83 -14.76 -9.83 -3.27
N LEU A 84 -13.64 -10.53 -3.03
CA LEU A 84 -13.50 -11.96 -3.32
C LEU A 84 -14.14 -12.81 -2.23
N GLN A 85 -15.06 -13.70 -2.63
CA GLN A 85 -15.65 -14.65 -1.70
C GLN A 85 -14.63 -15.74 -1.33
N ASN A 86 -14.55 -16.08 -0.03
CA ASN A 86 -13.70 -17.16 0.51
C ASN A 86 -12.20 -17.02 0.21
N THR A 87 -11.71 -15.79 0.00
CA THR A 87 -10.28 -15.51 -0.20
C THR A 87 -9.76 -14.69 0.97
N ASP A 88 -8.92 -15.30 1.80
CA ASP A 88 -8.22 -14.56 2.86
C ASP A 88 -6.97 -13.89 2.26
N PHE A 89 -6.93 -12.56 2.30
CA PHE A 89 -5.68 -11.84 2.01
C PHE A 89 -4.75 -11.91 3.22
N SER A 90 -4.06 -13.05 3.35
CA SER A 90 -3.23 -13.32 4.53
C SER A 90 -2.18 -12.22 4.77
N TRP A 91 -1.91 -11.93 6.04
CA TRP A 91 -0.93 -10.92 6.45
C TRP A 91 0.47 -11.14 5.83
N THR A 92 0.89 -12.39 5.67
CA THR A 92 2.15 -12.74 5.00
C THR A 92 2.15 -12.35 3.53
N GLN A 93 1.03 -12.56 2.82
CA GLN A 93 0.86 -12.19 1.43
C GLN A 93 0.79 -10.66 1.28
N ARG A 94 0.02 -9.99 2.14
CA ARG A 94 -0.05 -8.51 2.23
C ARG A 94 1.34 -7.91 2.41
N ARG A 95 2.14 -8.39 3.36
CA ARG A 95 3.52 -7.92 3.56
C ARG A 95 4.44 -8.16 2.36
N ALA A 96 4.24 -9.27 1.64
CA ALA A 96 5.03 -9.54 0.45
C ALA A 96 4.67 -8.60 -0.71
N TYR A 97 3.42 -8.17 -0.82
CA TYR A 97 2.97 -7.16 -1.77
C TYR A 97 3.55 -5.79 -1.40
N GLU A 98 3.39 -5.36 -0.15
CA GLU A 98 3.95 -4.10 0.38
C GLU A 98 5.47 -4.03 0.16
N LYS A 99 6.18 -5.14 0.39
CA LYS A 99 7.61 -5.23 0.08
C LYS A 99 7.87 -5.07 -1.42
N THR A 100 7.05 -5.66 -2.27
CA THR A 100 7.21 -5.52 -3.73
C THR A 100 7.05 -4.07 -4.18
N PHE A 101 6.04 -3.36 -3.69
CA PHE A 101 5.88 -1.93 -3.97
C PHE A 101 7.02 -1.07 -3.42
N THR A 102 7.51 -1.39 -2.22
CA THR A 102 8.69 -0.70 -1.65
C THR A 102 9.93 -0.87 -2.52
N GLU A 103 10.14 -2.06 -3.08
CA GLU A 103 11.31 -2.35 -3.94
C GLU A 103 11.15 -1.69 -5.32
N LEU A 104 9.92 -1.58 -5.84
CA LEU A 104 9.64 -0.79 -7.03
C LEU A 104 9.99 0.69 -6.82
N LYS A 105 9.58 1.30 -5.69
CA LYS A 105 9.95 2.68 -5.33
C LYS A 105 11.47 2.88 -5.25
N ALA A 106 12.19 1.86 -4.80
CA ALA A 106 13.63 1.94 -4.59
C ALA A 106 14.45 1.84 -5.90
N ILE A 107 13.88 1.23 -6.95
CA ILE A 107 14.55 1.09 -8.26
C ILE A 107 14.68 2.44 -8.94
N ASP A 108 13.59 3.21 -8.99
CA ASP A 108 13.59 4.57 -9.49
C ASP A 108 12.69 5.48 -8.65
N PRO A 109 13.27 6.26 -7.72
CA PRO A 109 12.53 7.22 -6.92
C PRO A 109 11.92 8.39 -7.73
N ASP A 110 12.40 8.62 -8.96
CA ASP A 110 12.03 9.76 -9.81
C ASP A 110 11.03 9.38 -10.93
N ASP A 111 10.67 8.09 -11.10
CA ASP A 111 9.78 7.57 -12.17
C ASP A 111 8.27 7.80 -11.93
N ASP A 112 7.91 8.89 -11.24
CA ASP A 112 6.52 9.27 -10.91
C ASP A 112 5.65 8.11 -10.36
N ASP A 113 6.28 7.09 -9.76
CA ASP A 113 5.64 5.87 -9.25
C ASP A 113 4.93 4.97 -10.29
N ASP A 114 5.24 5.12 -11.57
CA ASP A 114 4.62 4.36 -12.67
C ASP A 114 4.68 2.84 -12.46
N GLY A 115 5.81 2.33 -11.94
CA GLY A 115 5.98 0.91 -11.64
C GLY A 115 5.04 0.40 -10.54
N ILE A 116 4.78 1.20 -9.50
CA ILE A 116 3.85 0.83 -8.43
C ILE A 116 2.43 0.84 -8.97
N GLN A 117 2.05 1.87 -9.72
CA GLN A 117 0.73 2.00 -10.30
C GLN A 117 0.42 0.85 -11.26
N ALA A 118 1.35 0.52 -12.17
CA ALA A 118 1.19 -0.59 -13.11
C ALA A 118 0.95 -1.95 -12.41
N ILE A 119 1.63 -2.21 -11.29
CA ILE A 119 1.45 -3.46 -10.54
C ILE A 119 0.19 -3.42 -9.68
N SER A 120 -0.17 -2.28 -9.09
CA SER A 120 -1.45 -2.12 -8.39
C SER A 120 -2.62 -2.39 -9.32
N ASP A 121 -2.63 -1.73 -10.48
CA ASP A 121 -3.67 -1.88 -11.50
C ASP A 121 -3.76 -3.33 -11.97
N TRP A 122 -2.62 -3.95 -12.31
CA TRP A 122 -2.61 -5.36 -12.72
C TRP A 122 -3.19 -6.31 -11.67
N ILE A 123 -2.92 -6.08 -10.37
CA ILE A 123 -3.51 -6.89 -9.29
C ILE A 123 -5.02 -6.67 -9.22
N VAL A 124 -5.47 -5.41 -9.22
CA VAL A 124 -6.88 -5.05 -9.11
C VAL A 124 -7.67 -5.57 -10.32
N GLU A 125 -7.12 -5.45 -11.52
CA GLU A 125 -7.68 -6.01 -12.76
C GLU A 125 -7.84 -7.53 -12.64
N ARG A 126 -6.84 -8.25 -12.12
CA ARG A 126 -6.96 -9.70 -11.92
C ARG A 126 -8.00 -10.08 -10.87
N ILE A 127 -8.11 -9.32 -9.79
CA ILE A 127 -9.15 -9.53 -8.79
C ILE A 127 -10.53 -9.31 -9.42
N ARG A 128 -10.70 -8.25 -10.22
CA ARG A 128 -11.97 -7.89 -10.84
C ARG A 128 -12.38 -8.85 -11.96
N ASP A 129 -11.46 -9.18 -12.87
CA ASP A 129 -11.77 -9.87 -14.13
C ASP A 129 -11.61 -11.39 -14.00
N GLU A 130 -10.69 -11.85 -13.16
CA GLU A 130 -10.41 -13.27 -12.96
C GLU A 130 -10.88 -13.78 -11.58
N GLU A 131 -11.50 -12.93 -10.76
CA GLU A 131 -11.98 -13.25 -9.41
C GLU A 131 -10.90 -13.96 -8.56
N THR A 132 -9.64 -13.60 -8.76
CA THR A 132 -8.49 -14.29 -8.17
C THR A 132 -7.45 -13.32 -7.64
N LEU A 133 -7.09 -13.48 -6.37
CA LEU A 133 -5.94 -12.78 -5.78
C LEU A 133 -4.62 -13.42 -6.23
N PRO A 134 -3.71 -12.70 -6.91
CA PRO A 134 -2.44 -13.26 -7.36
C PRO A 134 -1.56 -13.76 -6.22
N THR A 135 -0.73 -14.78 -6.45
CA THR A 135 0.26 -15.17 -5.43
C THR A 135 1.37 -14.11 -5.30
N SER A 136 2.02 -13.99 -4.14
CA SER A 136 3.17 -13.07 -3.98
C SER A 136 4.29 -13.31 -4.99
N ARG A 137 4.48 -14.55 -5.44
CA ARG A 137 5.46 -14.89 -6.48
C ARG A 137 5.04 -14.36 -7.84
N ALA A 138 3.74 -14.39 -8.16
CA ALA A 138 3.22 -13.82 -9.40
C ALA A 138 3.42 -12.31 -9.42
N VAL A 139 3.07 -11.61 -8.34
CA VAL A 139 3.29 -10.15 -8.21
C VAL A 139 4.75 -9.77 -8.38
N ARG A 140 5.69 -10.47 -7.70
CA ARG A 140 7.13 -10.20 -7.87
C ARG A 140 7.62 -10.41 -9.30
N ARG A 141 7.09 -11.43 -9.99
CA ARG A 141 7.46 -11.71 -11.38
C ARG A 141 6.95 -10.63 -12.31
N GLU A 142 5.72 -10.17 -12.10
CA GLU A 142 5.15 -9.09 -12.90
C GLU A 142 5.89 -7.77 -12.65
N ALA A 143 6.19 -7.44 -11.39
CA ALA A 143 7.02 -6.30 -11.03
C ALA A 143 8.39 -6.33 -11.74
N ALA A 144 9.06 -7.48 -11.74
CA ALA A 144 10.32 -7.64 -12.47
C ALA A 144 10.16 -7.48 -14.00
N ASN A 145 9.02 -7.89 -14.55
CA ASN A 145 8.70 -7.71 -15.97
C ASN A 145 8.51 -6.23 -16.32
N VAL A 146 7.73 -5.50 -15.53
CA VAL A 146 7.53 -4.05 -15.66
C VAL A 146 8.88 -3.32 -15.60
N CYS A 147 9.72 -3.62 -14.60
CA CYS A 147 11.04 -3.01 -14.48
C CYS A 147 11.92 -3.25 -15.72
N ARG A 148 11.99 -4.50 -16.20
CA ARG A 148 12.80 -4.85 -17.38
C ARG A 148 12.28 -4.21 -18.66
N THR A 149 10.96 -4.07 -18.79
CA THR A 149 10.31 -3.43 -19.94
C THR A 149 10.62 -1.94 -19.99
N ASN A 150 10.69 -1.29 -18.83
CA ASN A 150 11.09 0.12 -18.70
C ASN A 150 12.62 0.32 -18.75
N GLY A 151 13.40 -0.74 -18.97
CA GLY A 151 14.85 -0.67 -19.15
C GLY A 151 15.67 -0.70 -17.86
N TYR A 152 15.04 -0.89 -16.70
CA TYR A 152 15.73 -1.02 -15.42
C TYR A 152 16.41 -2.38 -15.29
N GLN A 153 17.65 -2.37 -14.77
CA GLN A 153 18.34 -3.61 -14.41
C GLN A 153 17.89 -4.08 -13.04
N VAL A 154 17.35 -5.29 -13.00
CA VAL A 154 16.98 -5.97 -11.75
C VAL A 154 18.00 -7.06 -11.48
N SER A 155 18.73 -6.98 -10.36
CA SER A 155 19.70 -8.00 -9.99
C SER A 155 19.02 -9.32 -9.62
N ASN A 156 19.59 -10.45 -10.05
CA ASN A 156 19.07 -11.79 -9.73
C ASN A 156 19.16 -12.13 -8.23
N ASP A 157 20.00 -11.41 -7.46
CA ASP A 157 20.19 -11.64 -6.02
C ASP A 157 19.24 -10.79 -5.14
N GLU A 158 18.40 -9.95 -5.76
CA GLU A 158 17.51 -9.00 -5.06
C GLU A 158 16.05 -9.48 -5.02
N TRP A 159 15.18 -8.76 -4.31
CA TRP A 159 13.77 -9.13 -4.17
C TRP A 159 13.06 -9.30 -5.52
N LEU A 160 13.41 -8.52 -6.54
CA LEU A 160 12.81 -8.65 -7.86
C LEU A 160 13.61 -9.55 -8.83
N GLY A 161 14.67 -10.19 -8.36
CA GLY A 161 15.57 -11.07 -9.13
C GLY A 161 15.01 -12.42 -9.57
N ILE A 162 13.70 -12.52 -9.79
CA ILE A 162 12.97 -13.75 -10.15
C ILE A 162 12.97 -14.05 -11.65
#